data_AF-A0A529Q5E9-F1
#
_entry.id   AF-A0A529Q5E9-F1
#
_cell.length_a   1.000
_cell.length_b   1.000
_cell.length_c   1.000
_cell.angle_alpha   90.00
_cell.angle_beta   90.00
_cell.angle_gamma   90.00
#
_symmetry.space_group_name_H-M   'P 1'
#
loop_
_entity.id
_entity.type
_entity.pdbx_description
1 polymer ?
#
loop_
_entity_poly.entity_id
_entity_poly.type
_entity_poly.pdbx_seq_one_letter_code
_entity_poly.pdbx_strand_id
1 'polypeptide(L)'
;MVDPLSEVIALLRPRAVFTKGISGAGRWGVRYADFGHPSFAVVIEGACLLAVDGQPPLTLEAGDFVLLPKTPGFTMTGFEPVVPTLIDPN
;
A
#
# COMPACT_ATOMS: atom_id res chain seq x y z
N MET A 1 -28.31 -4.37 10.94
CA MET A 1 -28.02 -5.55 10.12
C MET A 1 -26.60 -5.95 10.42
N VAL A 2 -26.37 -7.18 10.87
CA VAL A 2 -25.03 -7.68 11.19
C VAL A 2 -24.25 -7.88 9.90
N ASP A 3 -23.01 -7.42 9.85
CA ASP A 3 -22.08 -7.72 8.76
C ASP A 3 -21.38 -9.06 9.07
N PRO A 4 -21.77 -10.17 8.40
CA PRO A 4 -21.21 -11.49 8.67
C PRO A 4 -19.71 -11.58 8.37
N LEU A 5 -19.19 -10.73 7.46
CA LEU A 5 -17.76 -10.67 7.20
C LEU A 5 -17.02 -10.09 8.41
N SER A 6 -17.53 -9.01 8.99
CA SER A 6 -17.01 -8.43 10.24
C SER A 6 -17.01 -9.43 11.41
N GLU A 7 -18.04 -10.26 11.56
CA GLU A 7 -18.06 -11.29 12.61
C GLU A 7 -16.98 -12.35 12.41
N VAL A 8 -16.78 -12.82 11.18
CA VAL A 8 -15.71 -13.78 10.87
C VAL A 8 -14.33 -13.16 11.11
N ILE A 9 -14.11 -11.91 10.68
CA ILE A 9 -12.86 -11.19 10.93
C ILE A 9 -12.61 -11.04 12.44
N ALA A 10 -13.64 -10.74 13.24
CA ALA A 10 -13.52 -10.63 14.68
C ALA A 10 -13.11 -11.97 15.34
N LEU A 11 -13.64 -13.10 14.85
CA LEU A 11 -13.28 -14.44 15.32
C LEU A 11 -11.83 -14.82 14.98
N LEU A 12 -11.31 -14.36 13.83
CA LEU A 12 -9.91 -14.59 13.43
C LEU A 12 -8.91 -13.85 14.33
N ARG A 13 -9.36 -12.87 15.13
CA ARG A 13 -8.53 -12.03 16.01
C ARG A 13 -7.25 -11.53 15.32
N PRO A 14 -7.35 -10.96 14.10
CA PRO A 14 -6.18 -10.48 13.38
C PRO A 14 -5.49 -9.40 14.21
N ARG A 15 -4.17 -9.48 14.31
CA ARG A 15 -3.35 -8.44 14.91
C ARG A 15 -2.62 -7.71 13.79
N ALA A 16 -2.88 -6.41 13.66
CA ALA A 16 -2.02 -5.56 12.85
C ALA A 16 -0.64 -5.55 13.49
N VAL A 17 0.34 -6.13 12.80
CA VAL A 17 1.74 -6.16 13.26
C VAL A 17 2.47 -4.85 12.94
N PHE A 18 1.96 -4.10 11.95
CA PHE A 18 2.56 -2.86 11.49
C PHE A 18 1.51 -1.94 10.86
N THR A 19 1.64 -0.64 11.10
CA THR A 19 0.88 0.40 10.40
C THR A 19 1.81 1.59 10.10
N LYS A 20 1.70 2.14 8.89
CA LYS A 20 2.52 3.28 8.46
C LYS A 20 1.71 4.20 7.57
N GLY A 21 1.68 5.48 7.92
CA GLY A 21 1.22 6.53 7.01
C GLY A 21 2.31 6.86 6.00
N ILE A 22 1.94 7.02 4.73
CA ILE A 22 2.82 7.51 3.68
C ILE A 22 2.21 8.83 3.19
N SER A 23 2.99 9.91 3.25
CA SER A 23 2.63 11.21 2.72
C SER A 23 3.74 11.71 1.80
N GLY A 24 3.37 12.29 0.66
CA GLY A 24 4.32 12.88 -0.29
C GLY A 24 3.64 13.96 -1.11
N ALA A 25 4.42 14.98 -1.50
CA ALA A 25 3.98 16.07 -2.36
C ALA A 25 5.08 16.44 -3.35
N GLY A 26 4.70 16.90 -4.55
CA GLY A 26 5.64 17.25 -5.62
C GLY A 26 6.47 16.04 -6.08
N ARG A 27 7.80 16.23 -6.14
CA ARG A 27 8.76 15.23 -6.61
C ARG A 27 9.16 14.26 -5.50
N TRP A 28 8.37 13.22 -5.32
CA TRP A 28 8.65 12.19 -4.32
C TRP A 28 8.48 10.78 -4.89
N GLY A 29 9.27 9.85 -4.37
CA GLY A 29 9.16 8.44 -4.69
C GLY A 29 9.84 7.57 -3.64
N VAL A 30 9.22 6.44 -3.33
CA VAL A 30 9.75 5.44 -2.39
C VAL A 30 9.67 4.05 -3.02
N ARG A 31 10.65 3.22 -2.68
CA ARG A 31 10.73 1.83 -3.09
C ARG A 31 10.80 0.95 -1.85
N TYR A 32 9.92 -0.03 -1.77
CA TYR A 32 9.96 -1.07 -0.75
C TYR A 32 10.47 -2.38 -1.37
N ALA A 33 11.31 -3.09 -0.62
CA ALA A 33 11.67 -4.47 -0.96
C ALA A 33 10.49 -5.42 -0.69
N ASP A 34 10.53 -6.62 -1.28
CA ASP A 34 9.61 -7.70 -0.91
C ASP A 34 9.79 -8.03 0.58
N PHE A 35 8.71 -7.98 1.34
CA PHE A 35 8.69 -8.39 2.75
C PHE A 35 7.73 -9.54 3.02
N GLY A 36 7.11 -10.12 1.98
CA GLY A 36 6.45 -11.43 2.03
C GLY A 36 5.18 -11.55 2.88
N HIS A 37 4.82 -10.52 3.65
CA HIS A 37 3.63 -10.51 4.48
C HIS A 37 2.44 -9.88 3.75
N PRO A 38 1.19 -10.26 4.08
CA PRO A 38 0.01 -9.58 3.57
C PRO A 38 0.02 -8.11 4.00
N SER A 39 -0.32 -7.21 3.08
CA SER A 39 -0.51 -5.79 3.40
C SER A 39 -1.73 -5.25 2.68
N PHE A 40 -2.24 -4.15 3.21
CA PHE A 40 -3.25 -3.35 2.55
C PHE A 40 -2.96 -1.87 2.74
N ALA A 41 -3.45 -1.06 1.82
CA ALA A 41 -3.37 0.38 1.88
C ALA A 41 -4.65 0.99 1.35
N VAL A 42 -4.97 2.19 1.83
CA VAL A 42 -6.03 3.04 1.30
C VAL A 42 -5.44 4.41 1.04
N VAL A 43 -5.74 5.00 -0.11
CA VAL A 43 -5.39 6.41 -0.37
C VAL A 43 -6.40 7.28 0.35
N ILE A 44 -5.93 8.04 1.34
CA ILE A 44 -6.81 8.92 2.13
C ILE A 44 -7.10 10.22 1.38
N GLU A 45 -6.08 10.79 0.72
CA GLU A 45 -6.18 12.06 0.01
C GLU A 45 -5.21 12.08 -1.18
N GLY A 46 -5.59 12.80 -2.23
CA GLY A 46 -4.77 13.02 -3.41
C GLY A 46 -4.71 11.80 -4.33
N ALA A 47 -3.59 11.68 -5.05
CA ALA A 47 -3.35 10.58 -5.96
C ALA A 47 -1.86 10.26 -6.06
N CYS A 48 -1.54 9.02 -6.42
CA CYS A 48 -0.16 8.57 -6.62
C CYS A 48 -0.09 7.45 -7.67
N LEU A 49 1.11 7.17 -8.15
CA LEU A 49 1.39 6.00 -8.96
C LEU A 49 1.88 4.86 -8.07
N LEU A 50 1.28 3.68 -8.21
CA LEU A 50 1.74 2.43 -7.62
C LEU A 50 2.24 1.49 -8.72
N ALA A 51 3.50 1.08 -8.62
CA ALA A 51 4.08 0.05 -9.47
C ALA A 51 4.47 -1.15 -8.60
N VAL A 52 3.71 -2.25 -8.70
CA VAL A 52 4.03 -3.52 -8.05
C VAL A 52 4.84 -4.38 -9.01
N ASP A 53 5.89 -5.04 -8.51
CA ASP A 53 6.73 -5.89 -9.35
C ASP A 53 5.92 -6.96 -10.07
N GLY A 54 6.12 -7.07 -11.38
CA GLY A 54 5.41 -8.03 -12.24
C GLY A 54 3.96 -7.65 -12.56
N GLN A 55 3.50 -6.45 -12.18
CA GLN A 55 2.18 -5.93 -12.52
C GLN A 55 2.29 -4.63 -13.32
N PRO A 56 1.28 -4.29 -14.13
CA PRO A 56 1.16 -2.96 -14.70
C PRO A 56 1.05 -1.89 -13.60
N PRO A 57 1.62 -0.69 -13.81
CA PRO A 57 1.46 0.42 -12.88
C PRO A 57 -0.01 0.88 -12.83
N LEU A 58 -0.43 1.30 -11.64
CA LEU A 58 -1.77 1.80 -11.36
C LEU A 58 -1.68 3.25 -10.89
N THR A 59 -2.62 4.08 -11.33
CA THR A 59 -2.89 5.35 -10.65
C THR A 59 -3.90 5.06 -9.56
N LEU A 60 -3.58 5.45 -8.33
CA LEU A 60 -4.48 5.36 -7.18
C LEU A 60 -4.95 6.75 -6.81
N GLU A 61 -6.25 6.89 -6.58
CA GLU A 61 -6.92 8.11 -6.14
C GLU A 61 -7.53 7.94 -4.75
N ALA A 62 -7.91 9.05 -4.11
CA ALA A 62 -8.54 9.03 -2.79
C ALA A 62 -9.75 8.09 -2.75
N GLY A 63 -9.75 7.18 -1.78
CA GLY A 63 -10.75 6.12 -1.63
C GLY A 63 -10.34 4.77 -2.23
N ASP A 64 -9.34 4.72 -3.11
CA ASP A 64 -8.85 3.45 -3.65
C ASP A 64 -8.20 2.60 -2.56
N PHE A 65 -8.52 1.31 -2.60
CA PHE A 65 -8.04 0.31 -1.67
C PHE A 65 -7.20 -0.74 -2.41
N VAL A 66 -6.01 -1.01 -1.90
CA VAL A 66 -5.10 -2.02 -2.42
C VAL A 66 -4.93 -3.11 -1.38
N LEU A 67 -5.14 -4.36 -1.79
CA LEU A 67 -4.84 -5.55 -1.00
C LEU A 67 -3.77 -6.36 -1.71
N LEU A 68 -2.67 -6.63 -1.01
CA LEU A 68 -1.59 -7.48 -1.46
C LEU A 68 -1.54 -8.70 -0.53
N PRO A 69 -2.09 -9.86 -0.94
CA PRO A 69 -2.08 -11.07 -0.11
C PRO A 69 -0.67 -11.55 0.27
N LYS A 70 0.30 -11.24 -0.58
CA LYS A 70 1.74 -11.30 -0.31
C LYS A 70 2.34 -10.04 -0.92
N THR A 71 2.99 -9.20 -0.13
CA THR A 71 3.48 -7.91 -0.60
C THR A 71 4.80 -8.07 -1.35
N PRO A 72 4.80 -8.00 -2.69
CA PRO A 72 6.03 -8.02 -3.46
C PRO A 72 6.76 -6.68 -3.27
N GLY A 73 7.95 -6.56 -3.84
CA GLY A 73 8.55 -5.23 -3.98
C GLY A 73 7.61 -4.30 -4.76
N PHE A 74 7.47 -3.06 -4.28
CA PHE A 74 6.66 -2.06 -4.96
C PHE A 74 7.26 -0.67 -4.84
N THR A 75 6.92 0.18 -5.80
CA THR A 75 7.31 1.59 -5.85
C THR A 75 6.07 2.45 -5.79
N MET A 76 6.10 3.49 -4.95
CA MET A 76 5.09 4.55 -4.95
C MET A 76 5.75 5.87 -5.32
N THR A 77 5.12 6.63 -6.22
CA THR A 77 5.62 7.96 -6.62
C THR A 77 4.50 8.97 -6.76
N GLY A 78 4.87 10.25 -6.74
CA GLY A 78 4.07 11.28 -7.40
C GLY A 78 4.08 11.11 -8.92
N PHE A 79 3.60 12.12 -9.64
CA PHE A 79 3.50 12.10 -11.11
C PHE A 79 4.72 12.72 -11.81
N GLU A 80 5.62 13.34 -11.06
CA GLU A 80 6.84 13.92 -11.60
C GLU A 80 8.01 12.91 -11.58
N PRO A 81 8.92 12.94 -12.57
CA PRO A 81 10.09 12.06 -12.59
C PRO A 81 11.00 12.24 -11.37
N VAL A 82 11.31 11.10 -10.72
CA VAL A 82 12.11 11.02 -9.50
C VAL A 82 12.86 9.69 -9.43
N VAL A 83 13.99 9.67 -8.75
CA VAL A 83 14.65 8.43 -8.35
C VAL A 83 14.09 8.03 -6.98
N PRO A 84 13.39 6.88 -6.86
CA PRO A 84 12.77 6.49 -5.60
C PRO A 84 13.80 6.21 -4.51
N THR A 85 13.50 6.62 -3.27
CA THR A 85 14.32 6.30 -2.10
C THR A 85 13.97 4.88 -1.62
N LEU A 86 14.98 4.05 -1.40
CA LEU A 86 14.78 2.71 -0.84
C LEU A 86 14.39 2.83 0.64
N ILE A 87 13.33 2.11 1.03
CA ILE A 87 12.86 2.01 2.40
C ILE A 87 12.96 0.55 2.83
N ASP A 88 13.66 0.30 3.93
CA ASP A 88 13.66 -1.01 4.59
C ASP A 88 12.34 -1.18 5.37
N PRO A 89 11.56 -2.24 5.10
CA PRO A 89 10.35 -2.54 5.84
C PRO A 89 10.58 -3.21 7.21
N ASN A 90 11.82 -3.57 7.58
CA ASN A 90 12.16 -4.24 8.85
C ASN A 90 12.71 -3.31 9.95
#